data_AF-A0A948ZLG0-F1
#
_entry.id   AF-A0A948ZLG0-F1
#
_cell.length_a   1.000
_cell.length_b   1.000
_cell.length_c   1.000
_cell.angle_alpha   90.00
_cell.angle_beta   90.00
_cell.angle_gamma   90.00
#
_symmetry.space_group_name_H-M   'P 1'
#
loop_
_entity.id
_entity.type
_entity.pdbx_description
1 polymer ?
#
loop_
_entity_poly.entity_id
_entity_poly.type
_entity_poly.pdbx_seq_one_letter_code
_entity_poly.pdbx_strand_id
1 'polypeptide(L)'
;MARQYPSKKHLLEIADAAAEWAKVIRNNWPVSDATDADNPARFTAPRTADTDDERKQGVRQIVDVLTATKTLESLFADIRPGDPLSGSPAGLRRCFPPTKPANNAVCGWPAEVSRAVKVLKDISNIVHNAIKGHSWNNGMLPIPNKTVRGVEWAAGVIKAVATGSKRPRVTRQEANLRAREALKNRRIKWTYRGLAGAVGCSGGLVPKLPAWQAYKEEIQGQRKKKTPAPKAVSLTDKVLATTGQNDEELKRLMAEQKADKKCYRVRKTV
;
A
#
# COMPACT_ATOMS: atom_id res chain seq x y z
N MET A 1 -21.17 -14.65 26.89
CA MET A 1 -22.11 -14.03 25.93
C MET A 1 -21.67 -14.37 24.52
N ALA A 2 -22.52 -15.01 23.72
CA ALA A 2 -22.19 -15.34 22.33
C ALA A 2 -22.10 -14.04 21.50
N ARG A 3 -21.01 -13.85 20.75
CA ARG A 3 -20.89 -12.72 19.83
C ARG A 3 -21.86 -12.95 18.67
N GLN A 4 -22.83 -12.05 18.51
CA GLN A 4 -23.76 -12.09 17.38
C GLN A 4 -23.03 -11.52 16.16
N TYR A 5 -22.81 -12.36 15.14
CA TYR A 5 -22.28 -11.88 13.86
C TYR A 5 -23.38 -11.12 13.12
N PRO A 6 -23.03 -10.06 12.37
CA PRO A 6 -24.02 -9.38 11.54
C PRO A 6 -24.61 -10.37 10.54
N SER A 7 -25.91 -10.26 10.33
CA SER A 7 -26.61 -11.09 9.34
C SER A 7 -26.10 -10.79 7.94
N LYS A 8 -26.25 -11.74 7.01
CA LYS A 8 -25.96 -11.54 5.59
C LYS A 8 -26.65 -10.29 5.02
N LYS A 9 -27.90 -10.05 5.44
CA LYS A 9 -28.68 -8.87 5.05
C LYS A 9 -27.98 -7.58 5.49
N HIS A 10 -27.56 -7.53 6.74
CA HIS A 10 -26.87 -6.37 7.31
C HIS A 10 -25.53 -6.09 6.61
N LEU A 11 -24.75 -7.13 6.26
CA LEU A 11 -23.52 -6.95 5.49
C LEU A 11 -23.78 -6.40 4.07
N LEU A 12 -24.86 -6.80 3.41
CA LEU A 12 -25.25 -6.25 2.11
C LEU A 12 -25.66 -4.78 2.21
N GLU A 13 -26.42 -4.43 3.25
CA GLU A 13 -26.79 -3.03 3.54
C GLU A 13 -25.54 -2.15 3.75
N ILE A 14 -24.56 -2.63 4.52
CA ILE A 14 -23.26 -1.93 4.68
C ILE A 14 -22.56 -1.77 3.32
N ALA A 15 -22.52 -2.83 2.50
CA ALA A 15 -21.82 -2.80 1.22
C ALA A 15 -22.47 -1.83 0.22
N ASP A 16 -23.80 -1.83 0.13
CA ASP A 16 -24.53 -0.94 -0.77
C ASP A 16 -24.45 0.52 -0.26
N ALA A 17 -24.53 0.76 1.05
CA ALA A 17 -24.30 2.08 1.64
C ALA A 17 -22.88 2.61 1.37
N ALA A 18 -21.85 1.77 1.49
CA ALA A 18 -20.48 2.14 1.16
C ALA A 18 -20.30 2.42 -0.34
N ALA A 19 -20.97 1.67 -1.22
CA ALA A 19 -20.93 1.90 -2.66
C ALA A 19 -21.61 3.22 -3.05
N GLU A 20 -22.77 3.53 -2.48
CA GLU A 20 -23.44 4.82 -2.66
C GLU A 20 -22.57 5.97 -2.13
N TRP A 21 -21.95 5.79 -0.96
CA TRP A 21 -21.02 6.78 -0.42
C TRP A 21 -19.84 7.07 -1.35
N ALA A 22 -19.26 6.05 -1.98
CA ALA A 22 -18.20 6.23 -2.97
C ALA A 22 -18.68 7.03 -4.22
N LYS A 23 -19.92 6.79 -4.68
CA LYS A 23 -20.53 7.55 -5.79
C LYS A 23 -20.73 9.02 -5.41
N VAL A 24 -21.27 9.27 -4.21
CA VAL A 24 -21.48 10.62 -3.68
C VAL A 24 -20.13 11.36 -3.60
N ILE A 25 -19.07 10.75 -3.08
CA ILE A 25 -17.74 11.37 -3.06
C ILE A 25 -17.25 11.67 -4.49
N ARG A 26 -17.37 10.72 -5.42
CA ARG A 26 -16.88 10.89 -6.80
C ARG A 26 -17.61 12.01 -7.55
N ASN A 27 -18.91 12.15 -7.35
CA ASN A 27 -19.73 13.12 -8.08
C ASN A 27 -19.61 14.53 -7.50
N ASN A 28 -19.31 14.64 -6.21
CA ASN A 28 -19.43 15.92 -5.48
C ASN A 28 -18.09 16.50 -5.04
N TRP A 29 -17.01 15.71 -5.03
CA TRP A 29 -15.69 16.17 -4.60
C TRP A 29 -14.69 16.15 -5.75
N PRO A 30 -13.82 17.17 -5.87
CA PRO A 30 -12.67 17.08 -6.76
C PRO A 30 -11.76 15.95 -6.29
N VAL A 31 -11.73 14.87 -7.08
CA VAL A 31 -10.86 13.71 -6.83
C VAL A 31 -9.51 13.99 -7.48
N SER A 32 -8.47 14.08 -6.65
CA SER A 32 -7.10 14.25 -7.14
C SER A 32 -6.40 12.91 -7.32
N ASP A 33 -5.81 12.71 -8.49
CA ASP A 33 -4.76 11.70 -8.66
C ASP A 33 -3.50 12.20 -7.94
N ALA A 34 -3.18 11.54 -6.83
CA ALA A 34 -2.13 11.93 -5.88
C ALA A 34 -0.71 12.01 -6.46
N THR A 35 -0.52 11.77 -7.77
CA THR A 35 0.73 12.08 -8.48
C THR A 35 1.03 13.57 -8.53
N ASP A 36 0.04 14.44 -8.29
CA ASP A 36 0.19 15.91 -8.29
C ASP A 36 0.21 16.54 -6.88
N ALA A 37 0.18 15.72 -5.81
CA ALA A 37 0.17 16.22 -4.42
C ALA A 37 1.42 17.03 -4.04
N ASP A 38 2.52 16.89 -4.79
CA ASP A 38 3.76 17.64 -4.57
C ASP A 38 3.73 19.06 -5.17
N ASN A 39 2.67 19.46 -5.87
CA ASN A 39 2.52 20.80 -6.43
C ASN A 39 1.20 21.46 -6.00
N PRO A 40 1.14 22.04 -4.78
CA PRO A 40 -0.06 22.71 -4.28
C PRO A 40 -0.49 23.91 -5.14
N ALA A 41 0.39 24.48 -5.95
CA ALA A 41 0.10 25.62 -6.82
C ALA A 41 -0.72 25.27 -8.08
N ARG A 42 -0.85 23.98 -8.42
CA ARG A 42 -1.71 23.52 -9.53
C ARG A 42 -3.18 23.33 -9.15
N PHE A 43 -3.49 23.36 -7.86
CA PHE A 43 -4.86 23.43 -7.40
C PHE A 43 -5.27 24.90 -7.38
N THR A 44 -5.61 25.43 -8.54
CA THR A 44 -6.54 26.56 -8.57
C THR A 44 -7.76 26.10 -7.80
N ALA A 45 -8.00 26.71 -6.64
CA ALA A 45 -9.23 26.50 -5.88
C ALA A 45 -10.40 26.57 -6.88
N PRO A 46 -11.37 25.64 -6.83
CA PRO A 46 -12.58 25.80 -7.63
C PRO A 46 -13.04 27.24 -7.39
N ARG A 47 -13.18 27.98 -8.51
CA ARG A 47 -13.66 29.37 -8.55
C ARG A 47 -14.74 29.47 -7.47
N THR A 48 -14.54 30.33 -6.48
CA THR A 48 -15.46 30.49 -5.36
C THR A 48 -16.86 30.43 -5.90
N ALA A 49 -17.67 29.49 -5.42
CA ALA A 49 -19.06 29.34 -5.82
C ALA A 49 -19.74 30.71 -5.71
N ASP A 50 -19.90 31.38 -6.86
CA ASP A 50 -20.36 32.77 -6.95
C ASP A 50 -21.89 32.83 -6.77
N THR A 51 -22.55 31.67 -6.81
CA THR A 51 -23.99 31.56 -6.63
C THR A 51 -24.34 30.86 -5.31
N ASP A 52 -25.35 31.37 -4.62
CA ASP A 52 -25.91 30.77 -3.40
C ASP A 52 -26.39 29.33 -3.63
N ASP A 53 -26.77 28.99 -4.87
CA ASP A 53 -27.25 27.65 -5.24
C ASP A 53 -26.12 26.62 -5.24
N GLU A 54 -24.93 26.97 -5.71
CA GLU A 54 -23.74 26.11 -5.63
C GLU A 54 -23.33 25.87 -4.16
N ARG A 55 -23.47 26.88 -3.29
CA ARG A 55 -23.23 26.72 -1.85
C ARG A 55 -24.25 25.80 -1.20
N LYS A 56 -25.54 25.98 -1.51
CA LYS A 56 -26.62 25.10 -1.03
C LYS A 56 -26.45 23.68 -1.54
N GLN A 57 -26.01 23.50 -2.78
CA GLN A 57 -25.70 22.19 -3.35
C GLN A 57 -24.52 21.54 -2.62
N GLY A 58 -23.44 22.27 -2.36
CA GLY A 58 -22.32 21.78 -1.55
C GLY A 58 -22.73 21.37 -0.12
N VAL A 59 -23.56 22.18 0.55
CA VAL A 59 -24.11 21.84 1.87
C VAL A 59 -24.94 20.56 1.82
N ARG A 60 -25.83 20.39 0.83
CA ARG A 60 -26.63 19.17 0.67
C ARG A 60 -25.74 17.93 0.47
N GLN A 61 -24.72 18.05 -0.39
CA GLN A 61 -23.76 16.96 -0.64
C GLN A 61 -22.99 16.55 0.64
N ILE A 62 -22.61 17.52 1.48
CA ILE A 62 -21.98 17.25 2.78
C ILE A 62 -22.95 16.55 3.72
N VAL A 63 -24.21 17.00 3.78
CA VAL A 63 -25.24 16.37 4.62
C VAL A 63 -25.50 14.92 4.19
N ASP A 64 -25.54 14.64 2.89
CA ASP A 64 -25.69 13.27 2.37
C ASP A 64 -24.51 12.38 2.77
N VAL A 65 -23.28 12.89 2.67
CA VAL A 65 -22.06 12.20 3.11
C VAL A 65 -22.06 11.95 4.62
N LEU A 66 -22.45 12.93 5.42
CA LEU A 66 -22.56 12.81 6.88
C LEU A 66 -23.66 11.84 7.30
N THR A 67 -24.76 11.79 6.56
CA THR A 67 -25.85 10.85 6.80
C THR A 67 -25.40 9.43 6.47
N ALA A 68 -24.75 9.23 5.31
CA ALA A 68 -24.21 7.93 4.92
C ALA A 68 -23.15 7.42 5.91
N THR A 69 -22.26 8.29 6.38
CA THR A 69 -21.24 7.92 7.39
C THR A 69 -21.85 7.59 8.74
N LYS A 70 -22.84 8.35 9.22
CA LYS A 70 -23.59 8.01 10.45
C LYS A 70 -24.34 6.68 10.32
N THR A 71 -24.94 6.40 9.17
CA THR A 71 -25.57 5.10 8.90
C THR A 71 -24.53 3.99 8.98
N LEU A 72 -23.36 4.16 8.36
CA LEU A 72 -22.26 3.20 8.47
C LEU A 72 -21.79 3.04 9.92
N GLU A 73 -21.60 4.12 10.66
CA GLU A 73 -21.23 4.07 12.09
C GLU A 73 -22.26 3.35 12.95
N SER A 74 -23.55 3.59 12.70
CA SER A 74 -24.64 2.88 13.38
C SER A 74 -24.61 1.39 13.06
N LEU A 75 -24.42 1.01 11.79
CA LEU A 75 -24.28 -0.38 11.38
C LEU A 75 -23.03 -1.02 12.00
N PHE A 76 -21.96 -0.25 12.18
CA PHE A 76 -20.73 -0.71 12.85
C PHE A 76 -20.80 -0.72 14.37
N ALA A 77 -21.67 0.06 15.01
CA ALA A 77 -21.82 0.08 16.46
C ALA A 77 -22.33 -1.27 17.00
N ASP A 78 -23.17 -1.94 16.22
CA ASP A 78 -23.64 -3.30 16.51
C ASP A 78 -22.52 -4.35 16.35
N ILE A 79 -21.46 -4.01 15.62
CA ILE A 79 -20.30 -4.86 15.37
C ILE A 79 -19.21 -4.53 16.39
N ARG A 80 -19.29 -5.13 17.59
CA ARG A 80 -18.20 -4.98 18.58
C ARG A 80 -16.89 -5.57 18.03
N PRO A 81 -15.81 -4.78 17.92
CA PRO A 81 -14.51 -5.32 17.56
C PRO A 81 -14.07 -6.28 18.66
N GLY A 82 -13.97 -7.56 18.31
CA GLY A 82 -13.47 -8.56 19.23
C GLY A 82 -11.96 -8.42 19.42
N ASP A 83 -11.51 -8.42 20.68
CA ASP A 83 -10.10 -8.59 21.02
C ASP A 83 -9.50 -9.82 20.31
N PRO A 84 -8.25 -9.74 19.84
CA PRO A 84 -7.56 -10.88 19.24
C PRO A 84 -7.50 -12.02 20.26
N LEU A 85 -8.00 -13.18 19.84
CA LEU A 85 -8.08 -14.40 20.65
C LEU A 85 -6.70 -14.84 21.15
N SER A 86 -6.39 -14.56 22.41
CA SER A 86 -5.51 -15.40 23.25
C SER A 86 -6.41 -16.33 24.07
N GLY A 87 -6.83 -17.46 23.50
CA GLY A 87 -7.75 -18.36 24.20
C GLY A 87 -7.89 -19.71 23.52
N SER A 88 -7.50 -20.74 24.26
CA SER A 88 -7.36 -22.16 23.92
C SER A 88 -8.54 -22.81 23.14
N PRO A 89 -8.28 -23.80 22.25
CA PRO A 89 -9.30 -24.43 21.44
C PRO A 89 -9.92 -25.63 22.19
N ALA A 90 -10.90 -25.40 23.06
CA ALA A 90 -11.72 -26.49 23.59
C ALA A 90 -13.17 -26.03 23.83
N GLY A 91 -14.08 -26.52 22.98
CA GLY A 91 -15.50 -26.54 23.28
C GLY A 91 -16.32 -25.38 22.71
N LEU A 92 -16.74 -25.49 21.44
CA LEU A 92 -18.00 -24.95 20.92
C LEU A 92 -18.24 -25.48 19.50
N ARG A 93 -18.74 -26.71 19.42
CA ARG A 93 -19.33 -27.29 18.20
C ARG A 93 -20.84 -27.19 18.32
N ARG A 94 -21.47 -26.31 17.54
CA ARG A 94 -22.83 -26.44 16.96
C ARG A 94 -23.22 -25.10 16.33
N CYS A 95 -22.91 -24.94 15.04
CA CYS A 95 -23.67 -24.13 14.09
C CYS A 95 -23.38 -24.69 12.69
N PHE A 96 -24.45 -25.10 11.99
CA PHE A 96 -24.52 -25.64 10.62
C PHE A 96 -24.03 -27.09 10.35
N PRO A 97 -24.85 -27.92 9.66
CA PRO A 97 -24.43 -29.25 9.21
C PRO A 97 -23.41 -29.12 8.05
N PRO A 98 -22.29 -29.87 8.09
CA PRO A 98 -21.25 -29.76 7.07
C PRO A 98 -21.47 -30.76 5.93
N THR A 99 -21.54 -30.28 4.69
CA THR A 99 -21.19 -31.09 3.52
C THR A 99 -19.72 -30.82 3.17
N LYS A 100 -18.84 -31.48 3.93
CA LYS A 100 -17.37 -31.68 3.80
C LYS A 100 -16.53 -31.11 4.96
N PRO A 101 -15.58 -31.90 5.50
CA PRO A 101 -14.65 -31.45 6.52
C PRO A 101 -13.51 -30.65 5.87
N ALA A 102 -13.49 -29.34 6.07
CA ALA A 102 -12.29 -28.53 5.89
C ALA A 102 -11.84 -28.04 7.27
N ASN A 103 -10.61 -28.38 7.63
CA ASN A 103 -9.99 -28.01 8.89
C ASN A 103 -9.97 -26.48 9.07
N ASN A 104 -10.27 -26.04 10.30
CA ASN A 104 -10.21 -24.66 10.82
C ASN A 104 -11.45 -23.78 10.60
N ALA A 105 -12.58 -24.17 11.21
CA ALA A 105 -13.66 -23.23 11.52
C ALA A 105 -13.27 -22.39 12.76
N VAL A 106 -12.43 -21.38 12.56
CA VAL A 106 -12.30 -20.29 13.54
C VAL A 106 -13.46 -19.34 13.27
N CYS A 107 -14.33 -19.17 14.26
CA CYS A 107 -15.42 -18.20 14.29
C CYS A 107 -14.81 -16.79 14.41
N GLY A 108 -14.12 -16.32 13.38
CA GLY A 108 -13.58 -14.99 13.27
C GLY A 108 -14.13 -14.35 12.00
N TRP A 109 -14.25 -13.03 12.00
CA TRP A 109 -14.42 -12.33 10.74
C TRP A 109 -13.27 -12.76 9.81
N PRO A 110 -13.54 -13.05 8.52
CA PRO A 110 -12.45 -13.17 7.58
C PRO A 110 -11.60 -11.91 7.69
N ALA A 111 -10.28 -12.04 7.85
CA ALA A 111 -9.37 -10.90 8.08
C ALA A 111 -9.48 -9.79 7.00
N GLU A 112 -10.08 -10.11 5.86
CA GLU A 112 -10.44 -9.17 4.80
C GLU A 112 -11.59 -8.23 5.17
N VAL A 113 -12.63 -8.73 5.84
CA VAL A 113 -13.77 -7.90 6.26
C VAL A 113 -13.35 -6.95 7.36
N SER A 114 -12.56 -7.40 8.34
CA SER A 114 -12.01 -6.50 9.38
C SER A 114 -11.13 -5.40 8.78
N ARG A 115 -10.35 -5.71 7.73
CA ARG A 115 -9.59 -4.71 6.98
C ARG A 115 -10.49 -3.74 6.22
N ALA A 116 -11.55 -4.23 5.58
CA ALA A 116 -12.53 -3.39 4.88
C ALA A 116 -13.22 -2.41 5.83
N VAL A 117 -13.67 -2.89 7.01
CA VAL A 117 -14.29 -2.03 8.04
C VAL A 117 -13.31 -1.00 8.57
N LYS A 118 -12.06 -1.39 8.83
CA LYS A 118 -11.02 -0.44 9.25
C LYS A 118 -10.80 0.65 8.20
N VAL A 119 -10.70 0.28 6.93
CA VAL A 119 -10.57 1.25 5.82
C VAL A 119 -11.75 2.20 5.79
N LEU A 120 -13.00 1.71 5.90
CA LEU A 120 -14.18 2.59 5.94
C LEU A 120 -14.16 3.55 7.12
N LYS A 121 -13.75 3.08 8.31
CA LYS A 121 -13.64 3.92 9.51
C LYS A 121 -12.56 4.99 9.38
N ASP A 122 -11.38 4.62 8.88
CA ASP A 122 -10.28 5.54 8.64
C ASP A 122 -10.68 6.64 7.64
N ILE A 123 -11.41 6.27 6.58
CA ILE A 123 -11.91 7.23 5.59
C ILE A 123 -13.01 8.12 6.18
N SER A 124 -13.95 7.55 6.95
CA SER A 124 -14.99 8.32 7.65
C SER A 124 -14.36 9.41 8.52
N ASN A 125 -13.32 9.05 9.28
CA ASN A 125 -12.57 9.99 10.11
C ASN A 125 -11.88 11.09 9.28
N ILE A 126 -11.27 10.75 8.14
CA ILE A 126 -10.65 11.74 7.24
C ILE A 126 -11.69 12.74 6.75
N VAL A 127 -12.85 12.25 6.30
CA VAL A 127 -13.94 13.08 5.80
C VAL A 127 -14.52 13.96 6.91
N HIS A 128 -14.77 13.39 8.09
CA HIS A 128 -15.29 14.13 9.24
C HIS A 128 -14.32 15.22 9.72
N ASN A 129 -13.02 14.92 9.74
CA ASN A 129 -11.99 15.90 10.09
C ASN A 129 -11.84 16.99 9.02
N ALA A 130 -11.97 16.64 7.74
CA ALA A 130 -11.99 17.63 6.66
C ALA A 130 -13.19 18.58 6.79
N ILE A 131 -14.35 18.06 7.20
CA ILE A 131 -15.56 18.87 7.42
C ILE A 131 -15.41 19.75 8.67
N LYS A 132 -14.90 19.20 9.80
CA LYS A 132 -14.74 19.94 11.06
C LYS A 132 -13.62 20.97 11.05
N GLY A 133 -12.51 20.66 10.36
CA GLY A 133 -11.30 21.48 10.34
C GLY A 133 -11.32 22.60 9.31
N HIS A 134 -12.36 22.70 8.48
CA HIS A 134 -12.46 23.76 7.47
C HIS A 134 -13.48 24.80 7.89
N SER A 135 -12.96 25.97 8.28
CA SER A 135 -13.66 27.22 8.03
C SER A 135 -13.90 27.29 6.53
N TRP A 136 -15.15 27.52 6.12
CA TRP A 136 -15.64 27.56 4.74
C TRP A 136 -14.84 28.51 3.82
N ASN A 137 -13.96 29.33 4.39
CA ASN A 137 -13.20 30.37 3.70
C ASN A 137 -11.93 29.88 2.97
N ASN A 138 -11.41 28.67 3.25
CA ASN A 138 -10.11 28.22 2.73
C ASN A 138 -10.16 27.20 1.58
N GLY A 139 -11.33 26.99 0.98
CA GLY A 139 -11.50 26.06 -0.14
C GLY A 139 -11.51 24.60 0.32
N MET A 140 -12.30 23.78 -0.37
CA MET A 140 -12.48 22.37 -0.03
C MET A 140 -11.26 21.57 -0.51
N LEU A 141 -10.52 20.93 0.40
CA LEU A 141 -9.38 20.10 0.00
C LEU A 141 -9.84 18.92 -0.88
N PRO A 142 -9.11 18.62 -1.97
CA PRO A 142 -9.43 17.49 -2.82
C PRO A 142 -9.27 16.18 -2.04
N ILE A 143 -10.24 15.28 -2.20
CA ILE A 143 -10.14 13.94 -1.61
C ILE A 143 -9.17 13.13 -2.49
N PRO A 144 -8.15 12.47 -1.91
CA PRO A 144 -7.24 11.64 -2.69
C PRO A 144 -7.98 10.49 -3.39
N ASN A 145 -7.71 10.23 -4.67
CA ASN A 145 -8.35 9.13 -5.41
C ASN A 145 -8.16 7.76 -4.72
N LYS A 146 -7.02 7.55 -4.05
CA LYS A 146 -6.77 6.35 -3.23
C LYS A 146 -7.84 6.10 -2.15
N THR A 147 -8.44 7.18 -1.63
CA THR A 147 -9.49 7.14 -0.62
C THR A 147 -10.77 6.58 -1.23
N VAL A 148 -11.23 7.12 -2.36
CA VAL A 148 -12.42 6.65 -3.08
C VAL A 148 -12.26 5.19 -3.49
N ARG A 149 -11.11 4.82 -4.06
CA ARG A 149 -10.81 3.43 -4.42
C ARG A 149 -10.77 2.50 -3.21
N GLY A 150 -10.36 3.01 -2.04
CA GLY A 150 -10.40 2.29 -0.76
C GLY A 150 -11.83 1.96 -0.33
N VAL A 151 -12.76 2.90 -0.47
CA VAL A 151 -14.20 2.69 -0.20
C VAL A 151 -14.79 1.66 -1.15
N GLU A 152 -14.57 1.82 -2.46
CA GLU A 152 -15.08 0.89 -3.48
C GLU A 152 -14.54 -0.52 -3.27
N TRP A 153 -13.26 -0.64 -2.94
CA TRP A 153 -12.65 -1.91 -2.58
C TRP A 153 -13.34 -2.51 -1.36
N ALA A 154 -13.50 -1.76 -0.27
CA ALA A 154 -14.14 -2.23 0.95
C ALA A 154 -15.58 -2.70 0.71
N ALA A 155 -16.38 -1.92 -0.03
CA ALA A 155 -17.73 -2.27 -0.44
C ALA A 155 -17.77 -3.59 -1.22
N GLY A 156 -16.86 -3.74 -2.19
CA GLY A 156 -16.71 -4.97 -2.97
C GLY A 156 -16.32 -6.19 -2.12
N VAL A 157 -15.43 -6.02 -1.15
CA VAL A 157 -15.04 -7.10 -0.20
C VAL A 157 -16.24 -7.54 0.63
N ILE A 158 -16.97 -6.58 1.22
CA ILE A 158 -18.10 -6.87 2.09
C ILE A 158 -19.21 -7.57 1.29
N LYS A 159 -19.52 -7.08 0.09
CA LYS A 159 -20.50 -7.70 -0.81
C LYS A 159 -20.12 -9.13 -1.22
N ALA A 160 -18.85 -9.36 -1.56
CA ALA A 160 -18.35 -10.68 -1.92
C ALA A 160 -18.50 -11.68 -0.75
N VAL A 161 -18.13 -11.25 0.46
CA VAL A 161 -18.26 -12.09 1.66
C VAL A 161 -19.72 -12.36 1.99
N ALA A 162 -20.58 -11.34 1.95
CA ALA A 162 -22.01 -11.47 2.22
C ALA A 162 -22.70 -12.43 1.24
N THR A 163 -22.40 -12.31 -0.05
CA THR A 163 -22.98 -13.18 -1.08
C THR A 163 -22.36 -14.59 -1.10
N GLY A 164 -21.23 -14.80 -0.43
CA GLY A 164 -20.41 -16.00 -0.63
C GLY A 164 -19.85 -16.09 -2.05
N SER A 165 -19.94 -15.01 -2.84
CA SER A 165 -19.39 -15.01 -4.19
C SER A 165 -17.86 -14.97 -4.09
N LYS A 166 -17.22 -15.90 -4.79
CA LYS A 166 -15.78 -15.81 -5.00
C LYS A 166 -15.53 -14.52 -5.77
N ARG A 167 -14.63 -13.66 -5.29
CA ARG A 167 -14.26 -12.42 -6.00
C ARG A 167 -14.03 -12.76 -7.48
N PRO A 168 -14.52 -11.93 -8.41
CA PRO A 168 -14.29 -12.15 -9.83
C PRO A 168 -12.78 -12.30 -10.03
N ARG A 169 -12.37 -13.47 -10.52
CA ARG A 169 -10.96 -13.75 -10.75
C ARG A 169 -10.53 -12.87 -11.91
N VAL A 170 -9.70 -11.87 -11.60
CA VAL A 170 -9.04 -11.04 -12.62
C VAL A 170 -8.38 -11.99 -13.61
N THR A 171 -8.75 -11.87 -14.88
CA THR A 171 -8.21 -12.75 -15.92
C THR A 171 -6.72 -12.45 -16.10
N ARG A 172 -5.95 -13.41 -16.62
CA ARG A 172 -4.50 -13.19 -16.85
C ARG A 172 -4.26 -12.00 -17.79
N GLN A 173 -5.13 -11.81 -18.78
CA GLN A 173 -5.05 -10.71 -19.74
C GLN A 173 -5.33 -9.35 -19.07
N GLU A 174 -6.41 -9.25 -18.29
CA GLU A 174 -6.75 -8.05 -17.53
C GLU A 174 -5.66 -7.69 -16.52
N ALA A 175 -5.13 -8.68 -15.79
CA ALA A 175 -4.00 -8.49 -14.88
C ALA A 175 -2.75 -7.97 -15.61
N ASN A 176 -2.51 -8.43 -16.83
CA ASN A 176 -1.38 -7.98 -17.64
C ASN A 176 -1.56 -6.53 -18.13
N LEU A 177 -2.77 -6.13 -18.55
CA LEU A 177 -3.07 -4.74 -18.93
C LEU A 177 -2.86 -3.79 -17.76
N ARG A 178 -3.40 -4.12 -16.59
CA ARG A 178 -3.19 -3.34 -15.36
C ARG A 178 -1.72 -3.31 -14.93
N ALA A 179 -1.01 -4.42 -15.08
CA ALA A 179 0.43 -4.46 -14.80
C ALA A 179 1.21 -3.53 -15.73
N ARG A 180 0.86 -3.46 -17.03
CA ARG A 180 1.48 -2.50 -17.97
C ARG A 180 1.29 -1.07 -17.51
N GLU A 181 0.07 -0.69 -17.12
CA GLU A 181 -0.23 0.65 -16.62
C GLU A 181 0.55 0.97 -15.34
N ALA A 182 0.56 0.05 -14.37
CA ALA A 182 1.30 0.22 -13.13
C ALA A 182 2.81 0.38 -13.37
N LEU A 183 3.39 -0.43 -14.26
CA LEU A 183 4.82 -0.41 -14.56
C LEU A 183 5.27 0.82 -15.38
N LYS A 184 4.35 1.58 -15.99
CA LYS A 184 4.69 2.87 -16.62
C LYS A 184 5.24 3.87 -15.59
N ASN A 185 4.82 3.77 -14.32
CA ASN A 185 5.34 4.63 -13.27
C ASN A 185 6.74 4.17 -12.82
N ARG A 186 7.77 4.73 -13.48
CA ARG A 186 9.20 4.41 -13.22
C ARG A 186 9.71 4.92 -11.88
N ARG A 187 8.98 5.81 -11.17
CA ARG A 187 9.38 6.33 -9.85
C ARG A 187 9.30 5.24 -8.77
N ILE A 188 8.44 4.24 -8.96
CA ILE A 188 8.22 3.18 -7.99
C ILE A 188 9.12 1.98 -8.34
N LYS A 189 9.96 1.58 -7.37
CA LYS A 189 10.69 0.30 -7.47
C LYS A 189 9.72 -0.84 -7.17
N TRP A 190 9.23 -1.48 -8.22
CA TRP A 190 8.21 -2.52 -8.09
C TRP A 190 8.78 -3.80 -7.47
N THR A 191 8.09 -4.30 -6.43
CA THR A 191 8.28 -5.63 -5.86
C THR A 191 7.13 -6.55 -6.27
N TYR A 192 7.31 -7.87 -6.20
CA TYR A 192 6.23 -8.83 -6.49
C TYR A 192 4.95 -8.54 -5.70
N ARG A 193 5.07 -8.28 -4.39
CA ARG A 193 3.93 -7.99 -3.51
C ARG A 193 3.30 -6.64 -3.85
N GLY A 194 4.13 -5.62 -4.11
CA GLY A 194 3.65 -4.29 -4.50
C GLY A 194 2.85 -4.32 -5.80
N LEU A 195 3.35 -5.03 -6.82
CA LEU A 195 2.67 -5.15 -8.10
C LEU A 195 1.39 -5.99 -8.00
N ALA A 196 1.41 -7.09 -7.22
CA ALA A 196 0.21 -7.89 -6.97
C ALA A 196 -0.91 -7.04 -6.33
N GLY A 197 -0.55 -6.20 -5.35
CA GLY A 197 -1.47 -5.27 -4.71
C GLY A 197 -2.03 -4.23 -5.67
N ALA A 198 -1.18 -3.64 -6.51
CA ALA A 198 -1.61 -2.64 -7.49
C ALA A 198 -2.53 -3.21 -8.59
N VAL A 199 -2.25 -4.43 -9.04
CA VAL A 199 -3.05 -5.13 -10.07
C VAL A 199 -4.35 -5.72 -9.50
N GLY A 200 -4.33 -6.06 -8.20
CA GLY A 200 -5.43 -6.77 -7.53
C GLY A 200 -5.44 -8.27 -7.83
N CYS A 201 -4.27 -8.87 -8.03
CA CYS A 201 -4.13 -10.30 -8.33
C CYS A 201 -3.35 -11.06 -7.25
N SER A 202 -3.36 -12.39 -7.34
CA SER A 202 -2.56 -13.22 -6.43
C SER A 202 -1.07 -13.06 -6.75
N GLY A 203 -0.22 -13.09 -5.72
CA GLY A 203 1.23 -12.95 -5.89
C GLY A 203 1.85 -14.00 -6.83
N GLY A 204 1.26 -15.20 -6.90
CA GLY A 204 1.69 -16.26 -7.82
C GLY A 204 1.36 -16.01 -9.30
N LEU A 205 0.44 -15.07 -9.60
CA LEU A 205 0.11 -14.69 -10.98
C LEU A 205 1.15 -13.72 -11.55
N VAL A 206 1.70 -12.82 -10.74
CA VAL A 206 2.67 -11.78 -11.14
C VAL A 206 3.86 -12.32 -11.95
N PRO A 207 4.60 -13.37 -11.53
CA PRO A 207 5.73 -13.89 -12.31
C PRO A 207 5.33 -14.44 -13.69
N LYS A 208 4.05 -14.74 -13.90
CA LYS A 208 3.50 -15.26 -15.16
C LYS A 208 2.99 -14.15 -16.09
N LEU A 209 3.03 -12.88 -15.67
CA LEU A 209 2.57 -11.75 -16.49
C LEU A 209 3.68 -11.34 -17.47
N PRO A 210 3.42 -11.32 -18.80
CA PRO A 210 4.39 -10.86 -19.79
C PRO A 210 4.97 -9.47 -19.52
N ALA A 211 4.14 -8.53 -19.05
CA ALA A 211 4.58 -7.18 -18.71
C ALA A 211 5.65 -7.17 -17.59
N TRP A 212 5.50 -8.04 -16.59
CA TRP A 212 6.47 -8.18 -15.51
C TRP A 212 7.78 -8.81 -15.97
N GLN A 213 7.70 -9.80 -16.87
CA GLN A 213 8.88 -10.45 -17.46
C GLN A 213 9.72 -9.43 -18.24
N ALA A 214 9.08 -8.65 -19.13
CA ALA A 214 9.76 -7.59 -19.87
C ALA A 214 10.40 -6.53 -18.96
N TYR A 215 9.70 -6.09 -17.91
CA TYR A 215 10.25 -5.15 -16.92
C TYR A 215 11.47 -5.72 -16.19
N LYS A 216 11.41 -7.01 -15.80
CA LYS A 216 12.51 -7.68 -15.11
C LYS A 216 13.73 -7.84 -16.03
N GLU A 217 13.52 -8.17 -17.29
CA GLU A 217 14.58 -8.24 -18.31
C GLU A 217 15.24 -6.87 -18.54
N GLU A 218 14.46 -5.80 -18.64
CA GLU A 218 14.97 -4.43 -18.76
C GLU A 218 15.85 -4.07 -17.54
N ILE A 219 15.37 -4.30 -16.32
CA ILE A 219 16.13 -4.02 -15.10
C ILE A 219 17.37 -4.90 -14.97
N GLN A 220 17.28 -6.19 -15.32
CA GLN A 220 18.43 -7.09 -15.29
C GLN A 220 19.48 -6.69 -16.34
N GLY A 221 19.05 -6.30 -17.54
CA GLY A 221 19.92 -5.78 -18.58
C GLY A 221 20.65 -4.51 -18.13
N GLN A 222 19.96 -3.58 -17.47
CA GLN A 222 20.58 -2.39 -16.89
C GLN A 222 21.61 -2.72 -15.80
N ARG A 223 21.37 -3.76 -14.98
CA ARG A 223 22.33 -4.22 -13.98
C ARG A 223 23.57 -4.83 -14.60
N LYS A 224 23.44 -5.61 -15.69
CA LYS A 224 24.57 -6.22 -16.39
C LYS A 224 25.50 -5.18 -17.02
N LYS A 225 24.96 -4.04 -17.47
CA LYS A 225 25.77 -2.92 -18.02
C LYS A 225 26.58 -2.18 -16.97
N LYS A 226 26.22 -2.29 -15.68
CA LYS A 226 27.04 -1.77 -14.59
C LYS A 226 28.04 -2.86 -14.20
N THR A 227 29.26 -2.76 -14.71
CA THR A 227 30.39 -3.56 -14.21
C THR A 227 30.35 -3.44 -12.69
N PRO A 228 30.18 -4.55 -11.94
CA PRO A 228 30.13 -4.48 -10.49
C PRO A 228 31.41 -3.79 -10.03
N ALA A 229 31.26 -2.66 -9.31
CA ALA A 229 32.41 -1.98 -8.74
C ALA A 229 33.23 -3.01 -7.95
N PRO A 230 34.56 -3.05 -8.10
CA PRO A 230 35.38 -4.01 -7.40
C PRO A 230 35.06 -3.91 -5.91
N LYS A 231 34.60 -5.03 -5.35
CA LYS A 231 34.22 -5.10 -3.95
C LYS A 231 35.52 -5.05 -3.15
N ALA A 232 35.85 -3.90 -2.58
CA ALA A 232 36.97 -3.79 -1.65
C ALA A 232 36.67 -4.70 -0.45
N VAL A 233 37.38 -5.81 -0.37
CA VAL A 233 37.34 -6.69 0.80
C VAL A 233 38.47 -6.21 1.71
N SER A 234 38.12 -5.71 2.89
CA SER A 234 39.09 -5.47 3.95
C SER A 234 39.65 -6.82 4.39
N LEU A 235 40.95 -7.02 4.19
CA LEU A 235 41.64 -8.21 4.69
C LEU A 235 41.56 -8.16 6.23
N THR A 236 41.13 -9.28 6.83
CA THR A 236 41.12 -9.43 8.28
C THR A 236 42.53 -9.74 8.78
N ASP A 237 42.84 -9.36 10.03
CA ASP A 237 44.17 -9.55 10.64
C ASP A 237 44.65 -11.00 10.58
N LYS A 238 43.73 -11.97 10.56
CA LYS A 238 44.06 -13.40 10.40
C LYS A 238 44.65 -13.73 9.03
N VAL A 239 44.17 -13.09 7.96
CA VAL A 239 44.68 -13.27 6.59
C VAL A 239 46.00 -12.52 6.41
N LEU A 240 46.14 -11.35 7.03
CA LEU A 240 47.42 -10.62 7.09
C LEU A 240 48.48 -11.42 7.85
N ALA A 241 48.10 -12.14 8.91
CA ALA A 241 49.01 -13.00 9.67
C ALA A 241 49.46 -14.26 8.89
N THR A 242 48.64 -14.78 7.95
CA THR A 242 48.98 -15.97 7.15
C THR A 242 49.75 -15.66 5.88
N THR A 243 49.62 -14.45 5.33
CA THR A 243 50.43 -13.99 4.18
C THR A 243 51.81 -13.47 4.59
N GLY A 244 52.09 -13.42 5.89
CA GLY A 244 53.40 -13.12 6.46
C GLY A 244 54.39 -14.28 6.34
N GLN A 245 54.61 -14.84 5.14
CA GLN A 245 55.95 -15.33 4.85
C GLN A 245 56.83 -14.08 4.75
N ASN A 246 57.68 -13.91 5.76
CA ASN A 246 58.69 -12.85 5.81
C ASN A 246 59.61 -12.98 4.61
N ASP A 247 59.22 -12.42 3.48
CA ASP A 247 60.04 -12.39 2.28
C ASP A 247 61.21 -11.43 2.57
N GLU A 248 62.40 -12.00 2.83
CA GLU A 248 63.58 -11.21 3.18
C GLU A 248 63.93 -10.22 2.06
N GLU A 249 63.61 -10.58 0.82
CA GLU A 249 63.76 -9.72 -0.35
C GLU A 249 62.86 -8.48 -0.28
N LEU A 250 61.61 -8.62 0.18
CA LEU A 250 60.70 -7.50 0.38
C LEU A 250 61.20 -6.55 1.49
N LYS A 251 61.76 -7.10 2.57
CA LYS A 251 62.39 -6.30 3.64
C LYS A 251 63.60 -5.52 3.13
N ARG A 252 64.43 -6.14 2.30
CA ARG A 252 65.58 -5.48 1.65
C ARG A 252 65.12 -4.33 0.75
N LEU A 253 64.14 -4.56 -0.13
CA LEU A 253 63.60 -3.54 -1.03
C LEU A 253 62.94 -2.37 -0.28
N MET A 254 62.22 -2.64 0.82
CA MET A 254 61.65 -1.58 1.66
C MET A 254 62.72 -0.73 2.37
N ALA A 255 63.85 -1.33 2.74
CA ALA A 255 64.98 -0.62 3.35
C ALA A 255 65.69 0.28 2.33
N GLU A 256 65.92 -0.22 1.11
CA GLU A 256 66.53 0.51 0.01
C GLU A 256 65.69 1.74 -0.39
N GLN A 257 64.37 1.58 -0.53
CA GLN A 257 63.47 2.72 -0.82
C GLN A 257 63.42 3.77 0.30
N LYS A 258 63.57 3.38 1.56
CA LYS A 258 63.62 4.33 2.69
C LYS A 258 64.93 5.12 2.69
N ALA A 259 66.04 4.52 2.25
CA ALA A 259 67.31 5.21 2.08
C ALA A 259 67.23 6.23 0.94
N ASP A 260 66.65 5.86 -0.20
CA ASP A 260 66.50 6.75 -1.36
C ASP A 260 65.55 7.92 -1.09
N LYS A 261 64.45 7.70 -0.35
CA LYS A 261 63.54 8.78 0.06
C LYS A 261 64.21 9.84 0.93
N LYS A 262 65.23 9.48 1.71
CA LYS A 262 66.02 10.44 2.50
C LYS A 262 66.97 11.25 1.61
N CYS A 263 67.46 10.67 0.51
CA CYS A 263 68.41 11.33 -0.38
C CYS A 263 67.76 12.36 -1.31
N TYR A 264 66.49 12.18 -1.69
CA TYR A 264 65.79 13.09 -2.61
C TYR A 264 65.24 14.39 -1.99
N ARG A 265 65.35 14.59 -0.67
CA ARG A 265 64.78 15.75 0.04
C ARG A 265 65.74 16.95 0.18
N VAL A 266 66.84 16.98 -0.57
CA VAL A 266 67.91 17.99 -0.44
C VAL A 266 68.01 18.97 -1.62
N ARG A 267 67.21 18.84 -2.70
CA ARG A 267 67.31 19.72 -3.89
C ARG A 267 66.03 20.47 -4.26
N LYS A 268 65.40 21.15 -3.31
CA LYS A 268 64.39 22.20 -3.62
C LYS A 268 64.45 23.34 -2.62
N THR A 269 65.57 24.06 -2.62
CA THR A 269 65.69 25.41 -2.07
C THR A 269 66.79 26.15 -2.84
N VAL A 270 66.47 26.62 -4.05
CA VAL A 270 66.88 27.92 -4.62
C VAL A 270 65.78 28.34 -5.57
#